data_AF-A0A8T5TB57-F1
#
_entry.id   AF-A0A8T5TB57-F1
#
_cell.length_a   1.000
_cell.length_b   1.000
_cell.length_c   1.000
_cell.angle_alpha   90.00
_cell.angle_beta   90.00
_cell.angle_gamma   90.00
#
_symmetry.space_group_name_H-M   'P 1'
#
loop_
_entity.id
_entity.type
_entity.pdbx_description
1 polymer ?
#
loop_
_entity_poly.entity_id
_entity_poly.type
_entity_poly.pdbx_seq_one_letter_code
_entity_poly.pdbx_strand_id
1 'polypeptide(L)'
;MSDYFRNKVHHKEIVATFDDVLILPGFTKTYDIDISTKIGKYQFNVPIISAAMDTVTEDKMAIKMALLGGLGVLHRNCSHDKQLKMCKNVKRARSFVIRDVATIDIDSTLIEATSLMEQEGISGLVVVDKENKVNGILTKRDIPFTEDKIKSGKVVDYITKNIISIERESSREEALDILYQNRIEKLPIIENGYLKGLITKKDLKPEFPYASIDEEGRLLCALAISPKLPESSEAQNKLKNIDKYVDIFFTDVAEFYKEKDILGVKELMNFLDSDFVLGNIGTYEGAEHLLTKCDFDSDKFIGIKVGMGSGSICSTSIQTGVGAPTLYATAAVADAIQDYNPKMSLIADGGFKNPGDLPKAFSVGANLIMSGHFFAGCSESPGYIDTIQGRKVKVYRGMGSQNARDIGFVADRYIEGSKLLPEGVSSYLPFVGGLPSVIQTLVQGLKNGMIYAGATKIVEMKKVKIGIVSYAGQREARPHDLLDNISYY
;
A
#
# COMPACT_ATOMS: atom_id res chain seq x y z
N MET A 1 -5.52 -6.87 -53.88
CA MET A 1 -5.91 -7.90 -52.88
C MET A 1 -5.61 -7.33 -51.50
N SER A 2 -6.52 -7.47 -50.53
CA SER A 2 -6.25 -7.08 -49.15
C SER A 2 -5.22 -8.02 -48.52
N ASP A 3 -4.31 -7.46 -47.73
CA ASP A 3 -3.28 -8.14 -46.95
C ASP A 3 -3.44 -7.88 -45.45
N TYR A 4 -4.52 -7.23 -45.02
CA TYR A 4 -4.80 -6.84 -43.64
C TYR A 4 -4.54 -7.96 -42.63
N PHE A 5 -5.11 -9.15 -42.85
CA PHE A 5 -4.92 -10.29 -41.94
C PHE A 5 -3.50 -10.88 -41.98
N ARG A 6 -2.83 -10.85 -43.13
CA ARG A 6 -1.43 -11.29 -43.24
C ARG A 6 -0.50 -10.32 -42.50
N ASN A 7 -0.77 -9.02 -42.59
CA ASN A 7 -0.02 -7.99 -41.88
C ASN A 7 -0.18 -8.07 -40.36
N LYS A 8 -1.30 -8.63 -39.84
CA LYS A 8 -1.44 -8.91 -38.40
C LYS A 8 -0.42 -9.94 -37.89
N VAL A 9 -0.05 -10.92 -38.72
CA VAL A 9 0.92 -11.97 -38.34
C VAL A 9 2.36 -11.52 -38.59
N HIS A 10 2.57 -10.58 -39.51
CA HIS A 10 3.86 -9.98 -39.82
C HIS A 10 4.05 -8.60 -39.17
N HIS A 11 3.32 -8.34 -38.08
CA HIS A 11 3.31 -7.03 -37.44
C HIS A 11 4.73 -6.66 -37.00
N LYS A 12 5.13 -5.41 -37.28
CA LYS A 12 6.49 -4.92 -36.98
C LYS A 12 6.69 -4.55 -35.51
N GLU A 13 5.60 -4.32 -34.78
CA GLU A 13 5.68 -4.00 -33.36
C GLU A 13 5.96 -5.24 -32.53
N ILE A 14 6.93 -5.10 -31.62
CA ILE A 14 7.35 -6.16 -30.71
C ILE A 14 6.60 -5.97 -29.39
N VAL A 15 5.88 -7.01 -28.97
CA VAL A 15 5.31 -7.06 -27.62
C VAL A 15 6.41 -7.51 -26.66
N ALA A 16 7.12 -6.53 -26.08
CA ALA A 16 8.28 -6.77 -25.23
C ALA A 16 7.90 -6.94 -23.74
N THR A 17 8.69 -7.75 -23.04
CA THR A 17 8.66 -7.94 -21.59
C THR A 17 9.91 -7.34 -20.94
N PHE A 18 9.99 -7.34 -19.60
CA PHE A 18 11.19 -6.87 -18.89
C PHE A 18 12.46 -7.64 -19.27
N ASP A 19 12.35 -8.91 -19.70
CA ASP A 19 13.51 -9.72 -20.12
C ASP A 19 14.02 -9.33 -21.52
N ASP A 20 13.17 -8.72 -22.35
CA ASP A 20 13.48 -8.38 -23.74
C ASP A 20 14.23 -7.05 -23.87
N VAL A 21 14.42 -6.32 -22.77
CA VAL A 21 15.03 -5.00 -22.77
C VAL A 21 16.09 -4.80 -21.70
N LEU A 22 17.06 -3.93 -22.02
CA LEU A 22 18.02 -3.37 -21.08
C LEU A 22 17.99 -1.84 -21.17
N ILE A 23 18.19 -1.18 -20.04
CA ILE A 23 18.49 0.25 -20.03
C ILE A 23 19.94 0.41 -20.48
N LEU A 24 20.15 1.26 -21.47
CA LEU A 24 21.49 1.61 -21.94
C LEU A 24 22.14 2.58 -20.95
N PRO A 25 23.42 2.39 -20.59
CA PRO A 25 24.10 3.27 -19.66
C PRO A 25 24.04 4.75 -20.07
N GLY A 26 23.74 5.61 -19.11
CA GLY A 26 23.71 7.06 -19.27
C GLY A 26 24.88 7.75 -18.57
N PHE A 27 24.91 9.09 -18.64
CA PHE A 27 25.93 9.88 -17.95
C PHE A 27 25.52 10.16 -16.50
N THR A 28 26.29 9.64 -15.54
CA THR A 28 26.03 9.82 -14.10
C THR A 28 26.66 11.11 -13.57
N LYS A 29 25.84 12.02 -13.04
CA LYS A 29 26.30 13.27 -12.40
C LYS A 29 26.53 13.15 -10.89
N THR A 30 25.73 12.33 -10.22
CA THR A 30 25.72 12.16 -8.76
C THR A 30 25.20 10.77 -8.40
N TYR A 31 25.48 10.35 -7.17
CA TYR A 31 24.95 9.13 -6.56
C TYR A 31 23.78 9.42 -5.59
N ASP A 32 23.43 10.69 -5.39
CA ASP A 32 22.26 11.08 -4.61
C ASP A 32 20.99 10.97 -5.46
N ILE A 33 20.17 9.95 -5.17
CA ILE A 33 19.00 9.58 -5.96
C ILE A 33 17.73 9.76 -5.13
N ASP A 34 16.82 10.58 -5.67
CA ASP A 34 15.47 10.79 -5.18
C ASP A 34 14.49 9.92 -5.99
N ILE A 35 13.94 8.90 -5.32
CA ILE A 35 12.97 7.97 -5.92
C ILE A 35 11.53 8.34 -5.59
N SER A 36 11.31 9.48 -4.93
CA SER A 36 9.98 9.90 -4.52
C SER A 36 9.10 10.22 -5.73
N THR A 37 7.80 10.01 -5.57
CA THR A 37 6.80 10.14 -6.64
C THR A 37 5.44 10.54 -6.05
N LYS A 38 4.49 10.90 -6.92
CA LYS A 38 3.12 11.23 -6.54
C LYS A 38 2.11 10.44 -7.35
N ILE A 39 0.96 10.18 -6.73
CA ILE A 39 -0.29 9.78 -7.41
C ILE A 39 -1.38 10.72 -6.93
N GLY A 40 -1.96 11.52 -7.84
CA GLY A 40 -2.88 12.59 -7.44
C GLY A 40 -2.24 13.49 -6.38
N LYS A 41 -2.90 13.62 -5.22
CA LYS A 41 -2.38 14.37 -4.06
C LYS A 41 -1.43 13.59 -3.15
N TYR A 42 -1.34 12.27 -3.31
CA TYR A 42 -0.58 11.40 -2.40
C TYR A 42 0.90 11.36 -2.77
N GLN A 43 1.76 11.58 -1.77
CA GLN A 43 3.22 11.51 -1.91
C GLN A 43 3.73 10.15 -1.41
N PHE A 44 4.63 9.55 -2.19
CA PHE A 44 5.32 8.31 -1.84
C PHE A 44 6.84 8.55 -1.87
N ASN A 45 7.52 8.13 -0.81
CA ASN A 45 8.98 8.18 -0.74
C ASN A 45 9.62 6.92 -1.34
N VAL A 46 8.85 5.83 -1.41
CA VAL A 46 9.24 4.57 -2.03
C VAL A 46 8.17 4.22 -3.06
N PRO A 47 8.49 4.20 -4.37
CA PRO A 47 7.50 4.07 -5.44
C PRO A 47 7.08 2.61 -5.67
N ILE A 48 6.90 1.86 -4.59
CA ILE A 48 6.69 0.41 -4.59
C ILE A 48 5.46 0.10 -3.72
N ILE A 49 4.51 -0.64 -4.29
CA ILE A 49 3.26 -0.99 -3.61
C ILE A 49 3.00 -2.50 -3.64
N SER A 50 2.36 -3.03 -2.59
CA SER A 50 2.04 -4.46 -2.48
C SER A 50 0.69 -4.78 -3.11
N ALA A 51 0.61 -5.89 -3.84
CA ALA A 51 -0.57 -6.27 -4.62
C ALA A 51 -1.76 -6.68 -3.73
N ALA A 52 -2.97 -6.43 -4.23
CA ALA A 52 -4.24 -6.74 -3.57
C ALA A 52 -4.60 -8.23 -3.63
N MET A 53 -3.81 -9.04 -2.92
CA MET A 53 -3.96 -10.49 -2.89
C MET A 53 -4.07 -11.00 -1.45
N ASP A 54 -4.90 -12.02 -1.24
CA ASP A 54 -5.15 -12.60 0.09
C ASP A 54 -3.94 -13.32 0.72
N THR A 55 -2.90 -13.57 -0.08
CA THR A 55 -1.60 -14.12 0.35
C THR A 55 -0.49 -13.08 0.35
N VAL A 56 -0.82 -11.80 0.13
CA VAL A 56 0.17 -10.70 0.10
C VAL A 56 -0.19 -9.60 1.08
N THR A 57 -1.39 -9.01 0.96
CA THR A 57 -1.70 -7.74 1.62
C THR A 57 -2.97 -7.81 2.45
N GLU A 58 -2.79 -8.04 3.75
CA GLU A 58 -3.74 -7.67 4.81
C GLU A 58 -3.18 -6.47 5.62
N ASP A 59 -3.78 -6.16 6.75
CA ASP A 59 -3.45 -4.99 7.58
C ASP A 59 -1.96 -4.92 7.97
N LYS A 60 -1.33 -6.02 8.39
CA LYS A 60 0.10 -6.03 8.76
C LYS A 60 1.02 -5.57 7.63
N MET A 61 0.81 -6.09 6.43
CA MET A 61 1.55 -5.71 5.23
C MET A 61 1.27 -4.25 4.87
N ALA A 62 0.00 -3.85 4.83
CA ALA A 62 -0.39 -2.49 4.46
C ALA A 62 0.19 -1.44 5.42
N ILE A 63 0.12 -1.69 6.73
CA ILE A 63 0.75 -0.85 7.77
C ILE A 63 2.25 -0.74 7.53
N LYS A 64 2.94 -1.87 7.35
CA LYS A 64 4.40 -1.87 7.24
C LYS A 64 4.88 -1.24 5.94
N MET A 65 4.18 -1.46 4.82
CA MET A 65 4.44 -0.79 3.53
C MET A 65 4.31 0.73 3.67
N ALA A 66 3.20 1.20 4.25
CA ALA A 66 2.95 2.64 4.44
C ALA A 66 3.99 3.27 5.38
N LEU A 67 4.37 2.60 6.47
CA LEU A 67 5.45 3.06 7.36
C LEU A 67 6.80 3.18 6.65
N LEU A 68 7.10 2.28 5.70
CA LEU A 68 8.34 2.31 4.92
C LEU A 68 8.29 3.30 3.72
N GLY A 69 7.18 4.01 3.53
CA GLY A 69 7.02 5.03 2.49
C GLY A 69 6.48 4.53 1.15
N GLY A 70 6.01 3.29 1.11
CA GLY A 70 5.23 2.72 0.00
C GLY A 70 3.73 2.70 0.32
N LEU A 71 3.00 1.75 -0.26
CA LEU A 71 1.58 1.53 -0.01
C LEU A 71 1.26 0.04 -0.08
N GLY A 72 0.36 -0.46 0.77
CA GLY A 72 -0.21 -1.79 0.58
C GLY A 72 -1.67 -1.68 0.21
N VAL A 73 -2.06 -2.32 -0.90
CA VAL A 73 -3.46 -2.37 -1.33
C VAL A 73 -4.11 -3.60 -0.72
N LEU A 74 -5.04 -3.39 0.23
CA LEU A 74 -5.79 -4.48 0.87
C LEU A 74 -6.61 -5.25 -0.18
N HIS A 75 -6.66 -6.56 -0.05
CA HIS A 75 -7.46 -7.40 -0.94
C HIS A 75 -8.96 -7.35 -0.61
N ARG A 76 -9.81 -7.60 -1.62
CA ARG A 76 -11.27 -7.68 -1.47
C ARG A 76 -11.84 -9.09 -1.30
N ASN A 77 -10.97 -10.12 -1.31
CA ASN A 77 -11.38 -11.52 -1.16
C ASN A 77 -11.75 -11.90 0.30
N CYS A 78 -12.63 -11.13 0.91
CA CYS A 78 -13.21 -11.38 2.22
C CYS A 78 -14.46 -10.52 2.43
N SER A 79 -15.18 -10.75 3.54
CA SER A 79 -16.38 -9.98 3.89
C SER A 79 -16.08 -8.49 4.11
N HIS A 80 -17.07 -7.63 3.85
CA HIS A 80 -16.98 -6.19 4.12
C HIS A 80 -16.62 -5.90 5.59
N ASP A 81 -17.07 -6.71 6.55
CA ASP A 81 -16.71 -6.53 7.97
C ASP A 81 -15.22 -6.77 8.22
N LYS A 82 -14.61 -7.76 7.55
CA LYS A 82 -13.17 -8.00 7.60
C LYS A 82 -12.41 -6.87 6.90
N GLN A 83 -12.86 -6.42 5.73
CA GLN A 83 -12.27 -5.27 5.03
C GLN A 83 -12.28 -4.01 5.92
N LEU A 84 -13.42 -3.70 6.54
CA LEU A 84 -13.56 -2.58 7.47
C LEU A 84 -12.59 -2.68 8.65
N LYS A 85 -12.44 -3.88 9.23
CA LYS A 85 -11.48 -4.14 10.31
C LYS A 85 -10.05 -3.86 9.86
N MET A 86 -9.64 -4.35 8.68
CA MET A 86 -8.31 -4.10 8.14
C MET A 86 -8.06 -2.60 7.91
N CYS A 87 -9.00 -1.88 7.29
CA CYS A 87 -8.86 -0.45 7.04
C CYS A 87 -8.75 0.36 8.35
N LYS A 88 -9.58 0.02 9.35
CA LYS A 88 -9.48 0.60 10.70
C LYS A 88 -8.12 0.35 11.34
N ASN A 89 -7.58 -0.87 11.22
CA ASN A 89 -6.26 -1.20 11.76
C ASN A 89 -5.16 -0.37 11.10
N VAL A 90 -5.19 -0.21 9.77
CA VAL A 90 -4.24 0.65 9.04
C VAL A 90 -4.30 2.09 9.53
N LYS A 91 -5.50 2.68 9.58
CA LYS A 91 -5.70 4.07 10.02
C LYS A 91 -5.35 4.30 11.49
N ARG A 92 -5.42 3.28 12.34
CA ARG A 92 -5.05 3.35 13.76
C ARG A 92 -3.58 3.11 14.03
N ALA A 93 -2.87 2.41 13.14
CA ALA A 93 -1.51 1.95 13.39
C ALA A 93 -0.46 3.07 13.58
N ARG A 94 -0.74 4.27 13.06
CA ARG A 94 0.08 5.47 13.27
C ARG A 94 -0.74 6.63 13.85
N SER A 95 -1.87 6.35 14.50
CA SER A 95 -2.66 7.40 15.15
C SER A 95 -1.82 8.00 16.28
N PHE A 96 -1.28 9.19 16.06
CA PHE A 96 -0.54 9.96 17.06
C PHE A 96 -1.41 10.33 18.26
N VAL A 97 -2.73 10.28 18.08
CA VAL A 97 -3.73 10.49 19.11
C VAL A 97 -4.26 9.14 19.56
N ILE A 98 -3.91 8.77 20.79
CA ILE A 98 -4.55 7.68 21.52
C ILE A 98 -5.93 8.19 21.93
N ARG A 99 -7.00 7.62 21.36
CA ARG A 99 -8.38 8.02 21.68
C ARG A 99 -8.93 7.27 22.89
N ASP A 100 -8.52 6.02 23.05
CA ASP A 100 -8.86 5.19 24.19
C ASP A 100 -7.78 5.40 25.27
N VAL A 101 -7.90 6.52 25.98
CA VAL A 101 -6.92 6.93 26.97
C VAL A 101 -7.33 6.32 28.31
N ALA A 102 -6.44 5.56 28.94
CA ALA A 102 -6.66 5.09 30.29
C ALA A 102 -6.80 6.28 31.26
N THR A 103 -7.96 6.36 31.91
CA THR A 103 -8.30 7.39 32.89
C THR A 103 -8.46 6.78 34.28
N ILE A 104 -8.31 7.61 35.31
CA ILE A 104 -8.60 7.25 36.70
C ILE A 104 -9.38 8.35 37.40
N ASP A 105 -10.26 7.97 38.34
CA ASP A 105 -11.02 8.92 39.13
C ASP A 105 -10.11 9.67 40.12
N ILE A 106 -10.39 10.95 40.34
CA ILE A 106 -9.63 11.83 41.23
C ILE A 106 -9.61 11.34 42.69
N ASP A 107 -10.67 10.65 43.13
CA ASP A 107 -10.82 10.15 44.49
C ASP A 107 -10.17 8.76 44.70
N SER A 108 -9.63 8.14 43.64
CA SER A 108 -8.96 6.83 43.70
C SER A 108 -7.69 6.85 44.55
N THR A 109 -7.27 5.66 44.99
CA THR A 109 -6.03 5.44 45.73
C THR A 109 -4.82 5.33 44.82
N LEU A 110 -3.62 5.58 45.35
CA LEU A 110 -2.38 5.36 44.59
C LEU A 110 -2.17 3.88 44.23
N ILE A 111 -2.65 2.93 45.04
CA ILE A 111 -2.59 1.49 44.75
C ILE A 111 -3.34 1.16 43.46
N GLU A 112 -4.58 1.66 43.33
CA GLU A 112 -5.40 1.46 42.14
C GLU A 112 -4.72 2.06 40.91
N ALA A 113 -4.17 3.27 41.04
CA ALA A 113 -3.42 3.93 39.98
C ALA A 113 -2.20 3.11 39.53
N THR A 114 -1.37 2.64 40.47
CA THR A 114 -0.19 1.82 40.15
C THR A 114 -0.56 0.49 39.50
N SER A 115 -1.61 -0.17 40.00
CA SER A 115 -2.09 -1.45 39.47
C SER A 115 -2.59 -1.28 38.04
N LEU A 116 -3.36 -0.22 37.78
CA LEU A 116 -3.86 0.10 36.46
C LEU A 116 -2.72 0.42 35.48
N MET A 117 -1.73 1.22 35.90
CA MET A 117 -0.55 1.50 35.08
C MET A 117 0.22 0.23 34.72
N GLU A 118 0.34 -0.72 35.64
CA GLU A 118 1.07 -1.97 35.45
C GLU A 118 0.29 -2.95 34.56
N GLN A 119 -1.02 -3.10 34.79
CA GLN A 119 -1.92 -3.92 33.98
C GLN A 119 -1.94 -3.47 32.52
N GLU A 120 -2.03 -2.16 32.29
CA GLU A 120 -2.12 -1.58 30.94
C GLU A 120 -0.73 -1.34 30.31
N GLY A 121 0.36 -1.56 31.06
CA GLY A 121 1.73 -1.34 30.57
C GLY A 121 2.05 0.13 30.23
N ILE A 122 1.41 1.07 30.90
CA ILE A 122 1.51 2.52 30.65
C ILE A 122 2.21 3.25 31.80
N SER A 123 2.76 4.43 31.52
CA SER A 123 3.55 5.21 32.50
C SER A 123 2.81 6.44 33.06
N GLY A 124 1.51 6.57 32.79
CA GLY A 124 0.71 7.65 33.32
C GLY A 124 -0.75 7.56 32.92
N LEU A 125 -1.60 8.22 33.70
CA LEU A 125 -3.06 8.21 33.62
C LEU A 125 -3.57 9.66 33.56
N VAL A 126 -4.61 9.89 32.77
CA VAL A 126 -5.36 11.15 32.85
C VAL A 126 -6.36 11.03 34.00
N VAL A 127 -6.36 12.01 34.89
CA VAL A 127 -7.23 12.01 36.07
C VAL A 127 -8.50 12.78 35.74
N VAL A 128 -9.64 12.14 35.96
CA VAL A 128 -10.97 12.69 35.67
C VAL A 128 -11.84 12.70 36.93
N ASP A 129 -12.88 13.51 36.94
CA ASP A 129 -13.92 13.44 37.97
C ASP A 129 -15.09 12.53 37.54
N LYS A 130 -16.11 12.45 38.40
CA LYS A 130 -17.35 11.68 38.17
C LYS A 130 -18.15 12.16 36.96
N GLU A 131 -17.91 13.38 36.48
CA GLU A 131 -18.52 13.92 35.25
C GLU A 131 -17.65 13.68 34.01
N ASN A 132 -16.53 12.95 34.13
CA ASN A 132 -15.50 12.76 33.10
C ASN A 132 -14.76 14.03 32.67
N LYS A 133 -14.75 15.08 33.51
CA LYS A 133 -13.92 16.25 33.25
C LYS A 133 -12.50 16.02 33.71
N VAL A 134 -11.56 16.50 32.93
CA VAL A 134 -10.13 16.33 33.21
C VAL A 134 -9.71 17.25 34.36
N ASN A 135 -9.11 16.66 35.39
CA ASN A 135 -8.66 17.34 36.61
C ASN A 135 -7.14 17.29 36.80
N GLY A 136 -6.44 16.37 36.14
CA GLY A 136 -4.98 16.29 36.23
C GLY A 136 -4.37 15.22 35.34
N ILE A 137 -3.05 15.11 35.39
CA ILE A 137 -2.31 13.93 34.94
C ILE A 137 -1.53 13.37 36.13
N LEU A 138 -1.49 12.04 36.23
CA LEU A 138 -0.64 11.31 37.17
C LEU A 138 0.36 10.46 36.36
N THR A 139 1.65 10.66 36.59
CA THR A 139 2.72 9.91 35.92
C THR A 139 3.53 9.08 36.89
N LYS A 140 4.30 8.12 36.37
CA LYS A 140 5.19 7.28 37.16
C LYS A 140 6.24 8.09 37.97
N ARG A 141 6.51 9.35 37.59
CA ARG A 141 7.43 10.26 38.33
C ARG A 141 6.77 10.89 39.56
N ASP A 142 5.45 10.99 39.57
CA ASP A 142 4.69 11.63 40.64
C ASP A 142 4.40 10.66 41.80
N ILE A 143 4.60 9.36 41.56
CA ILE A 143 4.35 8.29 42.53
C ILE A 143 5.51 8.22 43.54
N PRO A 144 5.23 8.26 44.86
CA PRO A 144 6.27 8.22 45.89
C PRO A 144 6.98 6.86 45.96
N PHE A 145 8.27 6.86 46.32
CA PHE A 145 9.10 5.64 46.33
C PHE A 145 8.89 4.71 47.55
N THR A 146 8.23 5.18 48.61
CA THR A 146 8.07 4.44 49.87
C THR A 146 6.71 3.75 49.94
N GLU A 147 6.69 2.45 50.27
CA GLU A 147 5.45 1.64 50.33
C GLU A 147 4.36 2.26 51.21
N ASP A 148 4.70 2.82 52.38
CA ASP A 148 3.71 3.37 53.32
C ASP A 148 2.95 4.56 52.73
N LYS A 149 3.63 5.37 51.91
CA LYS A 149 3.01 6.51 51.21
C LYS A 149 2.14 6.06 50.03
N ILE A 150 2.50 4.95 49.38
CA ILE A 150 1.65 4.36 48.33
C ILE A 150 0.38 3.77 48.95
N LYS A 151 0.52 3.05 50.09
CA LYS A 151 -0.61 2.40 50.77
C LYS A 151 -1.65 3.38 51.31
N SER A 152 -1.22 4.56 51.75
CA SER A 152 -2.09 5.57 52.37
C SER A 152 -2.45 6.75 51.45
N GLY A 153 -1.77 6.90 50.31
CA GLY A 153 -1.92 8.06 49.43
C GLY A 153 -3.13 7.98 48.49
N LYS A 154 -3.72 9.13 48.19
CA LYS A 154 -4.78 9.30 47.19
C LYS A 154 -4.24 9.95 45.92
N VAL A 155 -4.86 9.68 44.78
CA VAL A 155 -4.48 10.25 43.49
C VAL A 155 -4.42 11.78 43.55
N VAL A 156 -5.47 12.44 44.08
CA VAL A 156 -5.60 13.90 44.18
C VAL A 156 -4.40 14.63 44.79
N ASP A 157 -3.64 13.97 45.67
CA ASP A 157 -2.50 14.58 46.38
C ASP A 157 -1.22 14.61 45.52
N TYR A 158 -1.16 13.80 44.45
CA TYR A 158 0.04 13.58 43.63
C TYR A 158 -0.17 13.94 42.15
N ILE A 159 -1.31 14.51 41.77
CA ILE A 159 -1.58 14.91 40.38
C ILE A 159 -0.87 16.21 39.99
N THR A 160 -0.53 16.31 38.71
CA THR A 160 -0.24 17.60 38.06
C THR A 160 -1.55 18.25 37.61
N LYS A 161 -1.96 19.35 38.26
CA LYS A 161 -3.22 20.07 37.99
C LYS A 161 -3.15 21.02 36.79
N ASN A 162 -2.00 21.62 36.54
CA ASN A 162 -1.79 22.52 35.40
C ASN A 162 -1.41 21.71 34.17
N ILE A 163 -2.42 21.12 33.53
CA ILE A 163 -2.22 20.26 32.37
C ILE A 163 -2.02 21.15 31.14
N ILE A 164 -0.84 21.04 30.53
CA ILE A 164 -0.64 21.54 29.18
C ILE A 164 -1.41 20.61 28.25
N SER A 165 -2.36 21.16 27.51
CA SER A 165 -3.25 20.43 26.60
C SER A 165 -3.45 21.23 25.31
N ILE A 166 -3.99 20.56 24.30
CA ILE A 166 -4.37 21.16 23.02
C ILE A 166 -5.86 20.95 22.75
N GLU A 167 -6.43 21.80 21.91
CA GLU A 167 -7.74 21.57 21.33
C GLU A 167 -7.63 20.65 20.12
N ARG A 168 -8.76 20.11 19.65
CA ARG A 168 -8.80 19.08 18.60
C ARG A 168 -8.24 19.54 17.26
N GLU A 169 -8.23 20.84 17.00
CA GLU A 169 -7.84 21.45 15.73
C GLU A 169 -6.33 21.70 15.60
N SER A 170 -5.55 21.47 16.66
CA SER A 170 -4.10 21.69 16.59
C SER A 170 -3.41 20.69 15.68
N SER A 171 -2.50 21.19 14.85
CA SER A 171 -1.70 20.37 13.93
C SER A 171 -0.73 19.47 14.70
N ARG A 172 -0.28 18.39 14.06
CA ARG A 172 0.75 17.51 14.62
C ARG A 172 2.04 18.26 14.93
N GLU A 173 2.43 19.19 14.06
CA GLU A 173 3.64 20.01 14.20
C GLU A 173 3.55 20.93 15.42
N GLU A 174 2.40 21.57 15.66
CA GLU A 174 2.16 22.32 16.89
C GLU A 174 2.18 21.43 18.13
N ALA A 175 1.55 20.26 18.08
CA ALA A 175 1.58 19.31 19.20
C ALA A 175 3.02 18.84 19.51
N LEU A 176 3.84 18.62 18.48
CA LEU A 176 5.26 18.30 18.59
C LEU A 176 6.05 19.42 19.25
N ASP A 177 5.84 20.65 18.82
CA ASP A 177 6.49 21.84 19.37
C ASP A 177 6.12 22.04 20.84
N ILE A 178 4.85 21.87 21.20
CA ILE A 178 4.39 21.98 22.59
C ILE A 178 5.03 20.90 23.47
N LEU A 179 5.07 19.64 23.02
CA LEU A 179 5.73 18.54 23.75
C LEU A 179 7.24 18.82 23.95
N TYR A 180 7.91 19.36 22.92
CA TYR A 180 9.34 19.67 22.96
C TYR A 180 9.65 20.88 23.86
N GLN A 181 8.95 22.00 23.67
CA GLN A 181 9.15 23.25 24.41
C GLN A 181 8.89 23.06 25.90
N ASN A 182 7.84 22.29 26.25
CA ASN A 182 7.45 22.07 27.64
C ASN A 182 8.13 20.85 28.28
N ARG A 183 8.93 20.09 27.52
CA ARG A 183 9.64 18.88 27.98
C ARG A 183 8.74 17.83 28.64
N ILE A 184 7.50 17.73 28.17
CA ILE A 184 6.50 16.77 28.67
C ILE A 184 6.38 15.56 27.72
N GLU A 185 5.98 14.41 28.28
CA GLU A 185 5.89 13.15 27.52
C GLU A 185 4.49 12.84 27.01
N LYS A 186 3.48 13.51 27.53
CA LYS A 186 2.06 13.25 27.27
C LYS A 186 1.36 14.59 27.11
N LEU A 187 0.60 14.75 26.03
CA LEU A 187 -0.16 15.96 25.71
C LEU A 187 -1.62 15.57 25.49
N PRO A 188 -2.49 15.80 26.50
CA PRO A 188 -3.92 15.54 26.38
C PRO A 188 -4.58 16.47 25.38
N ILE A 189 -5.57 15.94 24.66
CA ILE A 189 -6.50 16.72 23.85
C ILE A 189 -7.75 16.92 24.71
N ILE A 190 -8.03 18.16 25.09
CA ILE A 190 -9.13 18.51 25.99
C ILE A 190 -10.05 19.48 25.25
N GLU A 191 -11.34 19.15 25.20
CA GLU A 191 -12.36 19.98 24.54
C GLU A 191 -13.54 20.14 25.50
N ASN A 192 -13.90 21.39 25.83
CA ASN A 192 -14.94 21.70 26.82
C ASN A 192 -14.74 21.02 28.20
N GLY A 193 -13.48 20.81 28.59
CA GLY A 193 -13.11 20.12 29.84
C GLY A 193 -13.11 18.59 29.75
N TYR A 194 -13.46 17.98 28.61
CA TYR A 194 -13.50 16.53 28.41
C TYR A 194 -12.30 16.03 27.63
N LEU A 195 -11.77 14.87 28.04
CA LEU A 195 -10.68 14.20 27.34
C LEU A 195 -11.16 13.65 25.99
N LYS A 196 -10.50 14.05 24.90
CA LYS A 196 -10.78 13.54 23.54
C LYS A 196 -9.65 12.65 23.00
N GLY A 197 -8.48 12.72 23.59
CA GLY A 197 -7.35 11.87 23.25
C GLY A 197 -6.06 12.27 23.96
N LEU A 198 -4.98 11.56 23.65
CA LEU A 198 -3.66 11.77 24.23
C LEU A 198 -2.60 11.59 23.15
N ILE A 199 -1.66 12.53 23.06
CA ILE A 199 -0.46 12.42 22.22
C ILE A 199 0.72 12.07 23.11
N THR A 200 1.55 11.09 22.74
CA THR A 200 2.71 10.69 23.56
C THR A 200 4.03 10.88 22.84
N LYS A 201 5.09 11.21 23.59
CA LYS A 201 6.47 11.33 23.09
C LYS A 201 7.02 10.06 22.43
N LYS A 202 6.52 8.89 22.83
CA LYS A 202 6.91 7.61 22.24
C LYS A 202 6.44 7.52 20.77
N ASP A 203 5.29 8.12 20.46
CA ASP A 203 4.76 8.27 19.10
C ASP A 203 5.45 9.40 18.29
N LEU A 204 6.31 10.21 18.94
CA LEU A 204 7.05 11.32 18.33
C LEU A 204 8.45 10.93 17.83
N LYS A 205 8.99 9.74 18.11
CA LYS A 205 10.24 9.32 17.46
C LYS A 205 9.97 9.21 15.95
N PRO A 206 10.79 9.82 15.08
CA PRO A 206 10.70 9.60 13.64
C PRO A 206 11.24 8.20 13.33
N GLU A 207 10.60 7.14 13.83
CA GLU A 207 10.94 5.76 13.45
C GLU A 207 10.65 5.54 11.95
N PHE A 208 9.75 6.35 11.38
CA PHE A 208 9.30 6.25 10.00
C PHE A 208 9.16 7.65 9.38
N PRO A 209 10.28 8.35 9.09
CA PRO A 209 10.26 9.70 8.50
C PRO A 209 9.70 9.70 7.08
N TYR A 210 9.81 8.56 6.38
CA TYR A 210 9.37 8.40 5.01
C TYR A 210 7.94 7.87 4.87
N ALA A 211 7.21 7.68 5.99
CA ALA A 211 5.90 7.05 5.98
C ALA A 211 4.88 7.79 5.12
N SER A 212 4.12 7.03 4.33
CA SER A 212 3.03 7.52 3.49
C SER A 212 1.80 7.80 4.35
N ILE A 213 1.39 9.07 4.40
CA ILE A 213 0.30 9.55 5.26
C ILE A 213 -0.73 10.40 4.54
N ASP A 214 -1.92 10.42 5.12
CA ASP A 214 -2.98 11.37 4.78
C ASP A 214 -2.76 12.74 5.45
N GLU A 215 -3.65 13.68 5.14
CA GLU A 215 -3.65 15.05 5.64
C GLU A 215 -3.84 15.13 7.18
N GLU A 216 -4.39 14.08 7.80
CA GLU A 216 -4.54 13.95 9.27
C GLU A 216 -3.31 13.27 9.92
N GLY A 217 -2.28 12.91 9.14
CA GLY A 217 -1.09 12.20 9.60
C GLY A 217 -1.27 10.70 9.82
N ARG A 218 -2.43 10.12 9.51
CA ARG A 218 -2.65 8.67 9.60
C ARG A 218 -2.04 8.00 8.38
N LEU A 219 -1.72 6.71 8.47
CA LEU A 219 -1.20 5.96 7.31
C LEU A 219 -2.20 5.97 6.15
N LEU A 220 -1.68 6.06 4.93
CA LEU A 220 -2.51 5.83 3.75
C LEU A 220 -3.03 4.40 3.73
N CYS A 221 -4.31 4.25 3.41
CA CYS A 221 -5.03 2.99 3.32
C CYS A 221 -5.63 2.86 1.94
N ALA A 222 -5.21 1.82 1.20
CA ALA A 222 -5.78 1.48 -0.09
C ALA A 222 -6.50 0.13 -0.03
N LEU A 223 -7.58 0.00 -0.80
CA LEU A 223 -8.40 -1.21 -0.83
C LEU A 223 -8.80 -1.53 -2.26
N ALA A 224 -8.71 -2.81 -2.64
CA ALA A 224 -9.27 -3.29 -3.89
C ALA A 224 -10.81 -3.26 -3.86
N ILE A 225 -11.43 -2.93 -4.98
CA ILE A 225 -12.90 -2.89 -5.12
C ILE A 225 -13.35 -3.55 -6.42
N SER A 226 -14.54 -4.14 -6.39
CA SER A 226 -15.25 -4.50 -7.64
C SER A 226 -15.64 -3.22 -8.37
N PRO A 227 -15.63 -3.18 -9.71
CA PRO A 227 -16.21 -2.08 -10.46
C PRO A 227 -17.75 -2.08 -10.41
N LYS A 228 -18.39 -2.98 -9.66
CA LYS A 228 -19.85 -3.04 -9.50
C LYS A 228 -20.28 -2.52 -8.13
N LEU A 229 -21.23 -1.59 -8.12
CA LEU A 229 -21.90 -1.18 -6.88
C LEU A 229 -22.72 -2.36 -6.31
N PRO A 230 -22.66 -2.66 -5.01
CA PRO A 230 -23.50 -3.71 -4.43
C PRO A 230 -24.99 -3.41 -4.58
N GLU A 231 -25.80 -4.41 -4.92
CA GLU A 231 -27.24 -4.23 -5.13
C GLU A 231 -28.02 -3.98 -3.83
N SER A 232 -27.59 -4.57 -2.71
CA SER A 232 -28.30 -4.46 -1.44
C SER A 232 -27.90 -3.21 -0.65
N SER A 233 -28.90 -2.51 -0.08
CA SER A 233 -28.65 -1.33 0.76
C SER A 233 -27.77 -1.64 1.98
N GLU A 234 -27.84 -2.85 2.53
CA GLU A 234 -26.94 -3.27 3.61
C GLU A 234 -25.47 -3.30 3.15
N ALA A 235 -25.20 -3.90 1.99
CA ALA A 235 -23.85 -3.97 1.45
C ALA A 235 -23.32 -2.59 1.06
N GLN A 236 -24.17 -1.72 0.50
CA GLN A 236 -23.85 -0.31 0.22
C GLN A 236 -23.52 0.46 1.50
N ASN A 237 -24.30 0.29 2.58
CA ASN A 237 -24.02 0.92 3.87
C ASN A 237 -22.69 0.45 4.48
N LYS A 238 -22.37 -0.85 4.35
CA LYS A 238 -21.06 -1.38 4.77
C LYS A 238 -19.93 -0.77 3.94
N LEU A 239 -20.10 -0.67 2.62
CA LEU A 239 -19.13 -0.05 1.72
C LEU A 239 -18.90 1.44 2.06
N LYS A 240 -19.97 2.19 2.34
CA LYS A 240 -19.87 3.57 2.83
C LYS A 240 -19.14 3.70 4.17
N ASN A 241 -19.27 2.70 5.05
CA ASN A 241 -18.52 2.68 6.29
C ASN A 241 -17.04 2.35 6.09
N ILE A 242 -16.70 1.55 5.07
CA ILE A 242 -15.32 1.28 4.67
C ILE A 242 -14.67 2.52 4.07
N ASP A 243 -15.37 3.22 3.17
CA ASP A 243 -14.95 4.44 2.47
C ASP A 243 -14.37 5.50 3.42
N LYS A 244 -14.95 5.66 4.62
CA LYS A 244 -14.46 6.57 5.68
C LYS A 244 -13.01 6.32 6.13
N TYR A 245 -12.44 5.16 5.81
CA TYR A 245 -11.09 4.75 6.21
C TYR A 245 -10.19 4.47 5.01
N VAL A 246 -10.71 4.52 3.78
CA VAL A 246 -9.95 4.30 2.56
C VAL A 246 -9.58 5.67 1.98
N ASP A 247 -8.35 5.79 1.49
CA ASP A 247 -7.92 6.97 0.74
C ASP A 247 -8.03 6.71 -0.77
N ILE A 248 -7.66 5.49 -1.20
CA ILE A 248 -7.58 5.10 -2.60
C ILE A 248 -8.21 3.73 -2.82
N PHE A 249 -9.25 3.66 -3.66
CA PHE A 249 -9.75 2.41 -4.20
C PHE A 249 -8.98 2.02 -5.46
N PHE A 250 -8.65 0.73 -5.57
CA PHE A 250 -8.11 0.14 -6.79
C PHE A 250 -9.14 -0.80 -7.38
N THR A 251 -9.59 -0.60 -8.61
CA THR A 251 -10.46 -1.60 -9.25
C THR A 251 -9.68 -2.89 -9.46
N ASP A 252 -10.30 -4.02 -9.14
CA ASP A 252 -9.65 -5.33 -9.18
C ASP A 252 -10.41 -6.30 -10.09
N VAL A 253 -10.22 -6.11 -11.40
CA VAL A 253 -10.68 -6.99 -12.49
C VAL A 253 -9.51 -7.41 -13.38
N ALA A 254 -9.64 -8.53 -14.08
CA ALA A 254 -8.60 -9.01 -14.98
C ALA A 254 -8.37 -8.06 -16.18
N GLU A 255 -9.47 -7.52 -16.72
CA GLU A 255 -9.49 -6.47 -17.77
C GLU A 255 -10.54 -5.44 -17.39
N PHE A 256 -10.21 -4.17 -17.28
CA PHE A 256 -11.16 -3.12 -16.91
C PHE A 256 -11.90 -2.54 -18.12
N TYR A 257 -11.37 -2.71 -19.33
CA TYR A 257 -11.91 -2.16 -20.57
C TYR A 257 -13.19 -2.88 -21.04
N LYS A 258 -14.24 -2.82 -20.22
CA LYS A 258 -15.57 -3.36 -20.46
C LYS A 258 -16.61 -2.32 -20.07
N GLU A 259 -17.63 -2.13 -20.90
CA GLU A 259 -18.69 -1.14 -20.69
C GLU A 259 -19.34 -1.25 -19.31
N LYS A 260 -19.68 -2.46 -18.86
CA LYS A 260 -20.28 -2.70 -17.53
C LYS A 260 -19.37 -2.21 -16.38
N ASP A 261 -18.06 -2.40 -16.49
CA ASP A 261 -17.11 -2.03 -15.44
C ASP A 261 -16.89 -0.51 -15.42
N ILE A 262 -16.83 0.11 -16.60
CA ILE A 262 -16.76 1.57 -16.76
C ILE A 262 -17.99 2.24 -16.12
N LEU A 263 -19.19 1.78 -16.47
CA LEU A 263 -20.44 2.33 -15.93
C LEU A 263 -20.54 2.14 -14.41
N GLY A 264 -20.23 0.94 -13.91
CA GLY A 264 -20.31 0.67 -12.48
C GLY A 264 -19.30 1.47 -11.65
N VAL A 265 -18.09 1.75 -12.18
CA VAL A 265 -17.14 2.65 -11.51
C VAL A 265 -17.64 4.09 -11.48
N LYS A 266 -18.31 4.57 -12.52
CA LYS A 266 -18.91 5.92 -12.50
C LYS A 266 -19.95 6.02 -11.38
N GLU A 267 -20.78 5.00 -11.21
CA GLU A 267 -21.71 4.92 -10.08
C GLU A 267 -20.97 4.90 -8.73
N LEU A 268 -19.88 4.14 -8.62
CA LEU A 268 -19.06 4.09 -7.40
C LEU A 268 -18.38 5.42 -7.08
N MET A 269 -17.88 6.16 -8.07
CA MET A 269 -17.27 7.49 -7.86
C MET A 269 -18.29 8.53 -7.40
N ASN A 270 -19.53 8.43 -7.86
CA ASN A 270 -20.64 9.25 -7.34
C ASN A 270 -21.07 8.82 -5.94
N PHE A 271 -20.99 7.52 -5.66
CA PHE A 271 -21.40 6.94 -4.40
C PHE A 271 -20.35 7.13 -3.30
N LEU A 272 -19.05 7.07 -3.58
CA LEU A 272 -17.96 7.04 -2.60
C LEU A 272 -17.11 8.31 -2.65
N ASP A 273 -16.49 8.69 -1.53
CA ASP A 273 -15.75 9.95 -1.41
C ASP A 273 -14.25 9.80 -1.73
N SER A 274 -13.70 8.59 -1.64
CA SER A 274 -12.29 8.26 -1.90
C SER A 274 -11.85 8.43 -3.37
N ASP A 275 -10.54 8.51 -3.58
CA ASP A 275 -9.95 8.52 -4.92
C ASP A 275 -9.87 7.10 -5.52
N PHE A 276 -9.67 7.01 -6.83
CA PHE A 276 -9.72 5.76 -7.60
C PHE A 276 -8.52 5.61 -8.55
N VAL A 277 -7.99 4.39 -8.55
CA VAL A 277 -7.09 3.88 -9.58
C VAL A 277 -7.81 2.79 -10.38
N LEU A 278 -7.89 2.97 -11.70
CA LEU A 278 -8.65 2.08 -12.59
C LEU A 278 -7.74 1.12 -13.34
N GLY A 279 -8.15 -0.14 -13.45
CA GLY A 279 -7.37 -1.19 -14.10
C GLY A 279 -7.83 -2.62 -13.78
N ASN A 280 -7.24 -3.63 -14.40
CA ASN A 280 -6.06 -3.51 -15.30
C ASN A 280 -6.47 -3.23 -16.75
N ILE A 281 -5.68 -2.42 -17.45
CA ILE A 281 -5.74 -2.30 -18.92
C ILE A 281 -4.37 -2.56 -19.54
N GLY A 282 -4.32 -2.73 -20.87
CA GLY A 282 -3.12 -3.18 -21.57
C GLY A 282 -2.75 -2.48 -22.86
N THR A 283 -3.59 -1.58 -23.39
CA THR A 283 -3.42 -1.01 -24.73
C THR A 283 -3.61 0.50 -24.74
N TYR A 284 -3.02 1.15 -25.76
CA TYR A 284 -3.15 2.59 -26.00
C TYR A 284 -4.63 2.96 -26.19
N GLU A 285 -5.37 2.22 -27.02
CA GLU A 285 -6.77 2.52 -27.33
C GLU A 285 -7.68 2.37 -26.11
N GLY A 286 -7.40 1.40 -25.25
CA GLY A 286 -8.11 1.24 -23.99
C GLY A 286 -7.92 2.48 -23.11
N ALA A 287 -6.68 2.95 -22.97
CA ALA A 287 -6.37 4.15 -22.20
C ALA A 287 -6.96 5.42 -22.83
N GLU A 288 -6.83 5.62 -24.14
CA GLU A 288 -7.42 6.75 -24.87
C GLU A 288 -8.93 6.82 -24.62
N HIS A 289 -9.64 5.70 -24.74
CA HIS A 289 -11.08 5.68 -24.54
C HIS A 289 -11.47 6.05 -23.09
N LEU A 290 -10.79 5.50 -22.09
CA LEU A 290 -11.01 5.87 -20.68
C LEU A 290 -10.74 7.35 -20.42
N LEU A 291 -9.69 7.90 -21.02
CA LEU A 291 -9.24 9.28 -20.81
C LEU A 291 -10.09 10.32 -21.57
N THR A 292 -10.69 9.96 -22.70
CA THR A 292 -11.31 10.93 -23.62
C THR A 292 -12.81 10.77 -23.84
N LYS A 293 -13.41 9.61 -23.52
CA LYS A 293 -14.83 9.32 -23.84
C LYS A 293 -15.67 8.84 -22.66
N CYS A 294 -15.06 8.36 -21.58
CA CYS A 294 -15.80 7.75 -20.49
C CYS A 294 -16.33 8.75 -19.44
N ASP A 295 -15.87 10.01 -19.45
CA ASP A 295 -16.31 11.08 -18.54
C ASP A 295 -16.32 10.63 -17.06
N PHE A 296 -15.17 10.16 -16.57
CA PHE A 296 -14.98 9.91 -15.14
C PHE A 296 -14.85 11.22 -14.36
N ASP A 297 -15.14 11.19 -13.06
CA ASP A 297 -14.86 12.31 -12.16
C ASP A 297 -13.34 12.54 -12.10
N SER A 298 -12.88 13.65 -12.65
CA SER A 298 -11.46 13.97 -12.77
C SER A 298 -10.77 14.25 -11.43
N ASP A 299 -11.53 14.58 -10.39
CA ASP A 299 -10.99 14.84 -9.07
C ASP A 299 -10.73 13.54 -8.31
N LYS A 300 -11.46 12.47 -8.65
CA LYS A 300 -11.33 11.14 -8.05
C LYS A 300 -10.54 10.16 -8.91
N PHE A 301 -10.50 10.31 -10.23
CA PHE A 301 -9.74 9.44 -11.12
C PHE A 301 -8.27 9.86 -11.17
N ILE A 302 -7.43 9.27 -10.32
CA ILE A 302 -6.05 9.72 -10.09
C ILE A 302 -4.97 8.85 -10.75
N GLY A 303 -5.31 7.64 -11.19
CA GLY A 303 -4.33 6.75 -11.82
C GLY A 303 -4.90 5.58 -12.58
N ILE A 304 -4.08 5.00 -13.45
CA ILE A 304 -4.36 3.80 -14.21
C ILE A 304 -3.41 2.69 -13.79
N LYS A 305 -3.94 1.49 -13.54
CA LYS A 305 -3.17 0.27 -13.29
C LYS A 305 -3.11 -0.58 -14.56
N VAL A 306 -1.93 -1.06 -14.91
CA VAL A 306 -1.69 -1.78 -16.17
C VAL A 306 -1.02 -3.13 -15.96
N GLY A 307 -1.16 -4.00 -16.95
CA GLY A 307 -0.54 -5.31 -16.99
C GLY A 307 -1.57 -6.42 -16.92
N MET A 308 -1.63 -7.25 -17.95
CA MET A 308 -2.55 -8.38 -18.03
C MET A 308 -1.77 -9.64 -18.40
N GLY A 309 -1.99 -10.74 -17.65
CA GLY A 309 -1.34 -12.01 -17.97
C GLY A 309 0.15 -12.08 -17.61
N SER A 310 0.66 -11.11 -16.84
CA SER A 310 2.10 -10.96 -16.53
C SER A 310 2.49 -11.37 -15.11
N GLY A 311 1.52 -11.54 -14.20
CA GLY A 311 1.80 -11.95 -12.83
C GLY A 311 2.46 -13.33 -12.80
N SER A 312 3.39 -13.56 -11.86
CA SER A 312 4.16 -14.82 -11.72
C SER A 312 3.33 -16.09 -11.49
N ILE A 313 2.04 -15.91 -11.26
CA ILE A 313 1.02 -16.90 -10.88
C ILE A 313 -0.25 -16.74 -11.73
N CYS A 314 -0.22 -15.88 -12.75
CA CYS A 314 -1.32 -15.62 -13.68
C CYS A 314 -1.15 -16.51 -14.91
N SER A 315 -2.22 -17.16 -15.33
CA SER A 315 -2.25 -18.00 -16.55
C SER A 315 -3.26 -17.50 -17.58
N THR A 316 -3.82 -16.29 -17.41
CA THR A 316 -4.82 -15.71 -18.32
C THR A 316 -4.38 -15.73 -19.79
N SER A 317 -3.16 -15.29 -20.09
CA SER A 317 -2.65 -15.28 -21.47
C SER A 317 -2.49 -16.67 -22.07
N ILE A 318 -2.10 -17.64 -21.26
CA ILE A 318 -1.96 -19.05 -21.66
C ILE A 318 -3.34 -19.67 -21.91
N GLN A 319 -4.33 -19.33 -21.08
CA GLN A 319 -5.66 -19.94 -21.14
C GLN A 319 -6.60 -19.28 -22.16
N THR A 320 -6.47 -17.98 -22.37
CA THR A 320 -7.38 -17.20 -23.22
C THR A 320 -6.75 -16.76 -24.55
N GLY A 321 -5.41 -16.78 -24.65
CA GLY A 321 -4.68 -16.17 -25.75
C GLY A 321 -4.64 -14.64 -25.73
N VAL A 322 -5.20 -13.99 -24.70
CA VAL A 322 -5.26 -12.54 -24.54
C VAL A 322 -4.35 -12.10 -23.40
N GLY A 323 -3.52 -11.09 -23.64
CA GLY A 323 -2.65 -10.52 -22.62
C GLY A 323 -1.92 -9.28 -23.11
N ALA A 324 -1.42 -8.51 -22.15
CA ALA A 324 -0.61 -7.34 -22.39
C ALA A 324 0.52 -7.34 -21.36
N PRO A 325 1.72 -7.80 -21.75
CA PRO A 325 2.88 -7.85 -20.87
C PRO A 325 3.14 -6.51 -20.18
N THR A 326 3.47 -6.52 -18.88
CA THR A 326 3.51 -5.28 -18.07
C THR A 326 4.41 -4.20 -18.67
N LEU A 327 5.59 -4.54 -19.21
CA LEU A 327 6.45 -3.55 -19.87
C LEU A 327 5.75 -2.89 -21.08
N TYR A 328 5.24 -3.71 -22.01
CA TYR A 328 4.48 -3.24 -23.17
C TYR A 328 3.26 -2.40 -22.77
N ALA A 329 2.45 -2.91 -21.84
CA ALA A 329 1.24 -2.23 -21.38
C ALA A 329 1.56 -0.88 -20.73
N THR A 330 2.66 -0.81 -19.97
CA THR A 330 3.12 0.44 -19.36
C THR A 330 3.52 1.45 -20.43
N ALA A 331 4.30 1.04 -21.44
CA ALA A 331 4.69 1.93 -22.53
C ALA A 331 3.46 2.45 -23.31
N ALA A 332 2.58 1.54 -23.75
CA ALA A 332 1.42 1.90 -24.56
C ALA A 332 0.45 2.83 -23.84
N VAL A 333 0.21 2.61 -22.54
CA VAL A 333 -0.67 3.47 -21.73
C VAL A 333 0.02 4.78 -21.36
N ALA A 334 1.35 4.78 -21.16
CA ALA A 334 2.10 6.01 -20.91
C ALA A 334 2.01 6.98 -22.09
N ASP A 335 2.07 6.49 -23.33
CA ASP A 335 1.90 7.32 -24.53
C ASP A 335 0.49 7.95 -24.57
N ALA A 336 -0.57 7.16 -24.33
CA ALA A 336 -1.93 7.69 -24.24
C ALA A 336 -2.11 8.73 -23.11
N ILE A 337 -1.51 8.49 -21.95
CA ILE A 337 -1.49 9.46 -20.84
C ILE A 337 -0.80 10.75 -21.27
N GLN A 338 0.34 10.66 -21.97
CA GLN A 338 1.06 11.83 -22.45
C GLN A 338 0.27 12.63 -23.50
N ASP A 339 -0.47 11.95 -24.38
CA ASP A 339 -1.26 12.59 -25.43
C ASP A 339 -2.53 13.27 -24.89
N TYR A 340 -3.21 12.65 -23.93
CA TYR A 340 -4.56 13.07 -23.53
C TYR A 340 -4.68 13.64 -22.11
N ASN A 341 -3.90 13.16 -21.14
CA ASN A 341 -3.95 13.66 -19.76
C ASN A 341 -2.65 13.43 -18.98
N PRO A 342 -1.63 14.29 -19.13
CA PRO A 342 -0.33 14.11 -18.48
C PRO A 342 -0.33 14.16 -16.95
N LYS A 343 -1.45 14.51 -16.32
CA LYS A 343 -1.62 14.47 -14.85
C LYS A 343 -1.95 13.06 -14.34
N MET A 344 -2.46 12.19 -15.22
CA MET A 344 -2.82 10.82 -14.86
C MET A 344 -1.58 10.05 -14.46
N SER A 345 -1.67 9.32 -13.35
CA SER A 345 -0.56 8.50 -12.89
C SER A 345 -0.65 7.07 -13.41
N LEU A 346 0.48 6.39 -13.54
CA LEU A 346 0.56 5.04 -14.08
C LEU A 346 1.17 4.05 -13.09
N ILE A 347 0.50 2.92 -12.87
CA ILE A 347 0.95 1.85 -11.98
C ILE A 347 1.21 0.58 -12.80
N ALA A 348 2.48 0.16 -12.87
CA ALA A 348 2.87 -1.08 -13.52
C ALA A 348 2.67 -2.28 -12.57
N ASP A 349 1.75 -3.20 -12.89
CA ASP A 349 1.37 -4.33 -12.02
C ASP A 349 1.85 -5.67 -12.59
N GLY A 350 2.62 -6.41 -11.79
CA GLY A 350 3.10 -7.76 -12.12
C GLY A 350 4.29 -7.82 -13.08
N GLY A 351 4.78 -9.02 -13.37
CA GLY A 351 5.89 -9.29 -14.29
C GLY A 351 7.30 -9.11 -13.72
N PHE A 352 7.46 -8.49 -12.55
CA PHE A 352 8.76 -8.28 -11.91
C PHE A 352 9.34 -9.57 -11.34
N LYS A 353 10.59 -9.88 -11.69
CA LYS A 353 11.33 -11.06 -11.20
C LYS A 353 12.45 -10.66 -10.26
N ASN A 354 13.08 -9.52 -10.49
CA ASN A 354 14.25 -9.08 -9.74
C ASN A 354 14.30 -7.54 -9.62
N PRO A 355 15.16 -6.99 -8.74
CA PRO A 355 15.27 -5.54 -8.55
C PRO A 355 15.63 -4.75 -9.82
N GLY A 356 16.28 -5.38 -10.81
CA GLY A 356 16.65 -4.76 -12.09
C GLY A 356 15.47 -4.50 -13.03
N ASP A 357 14.29 -5.07 -12.75
CA ASP A 357 13.08 -4.82 -13.54
C ASP A 357 12.38 -3.51 -13.14
N LEU A 358 12.57 -3.06 -11.90
CA LEU A 358 12.00 -1.81 -11.38
C LEU A 358 12.39 -0.59 -12.23
N PRO A 359 13.69 -0.29 -12.47
CA PRO A 359 14.07 0.86 -13.28
C PRO A 359 13.53 0.76 -14.71
N LYS A 360 13.37 -0.45 -15.27
CA LYS A 360 12.78 -0.65 -16.60
C LYS A 360 11.32 -0.18 -16.64
N ALA A 361 10.50 -0.52 -15.64
CA ALA A 361 9.11 -0.04 -15.57
C ALA A 361 9.02 1.49 -15.49
N PHE A 362 9.88 2.14 -14.69
CA PHE A 362 9.91 3.60 -14.63
C PHE A 362 10.40 4.22 -15.94
N SER A 363 11.31 3.57 -16.66
CA SER A 363 11.80 4.06 -17.96
C SER A 363 10.73 4.07 -19.06
N VAL A 364 9.70 3.23 -18.95
CA VAL A 364 8.56 3.19 -19.89
C VAL A 364 7.32 3.91 -19.34
N GLY A 365 7.48 4.78 -18.35
CA GLY A 365 6.44 5.76 -17.98
C GLY A 365 5.74 5.54 -16.64
N ALA A 366 6.00 4.45 -15.92
CA ALA A 366 5.37 4.20 -14.62
C ALA A 366 5.67 5.31 -13.58
N ASN A 367 4.72 5.54 -12.68
CA ASN A 367 4.88 6.35 -11.46
C ASN A 367 5.09 5.46 -10.23
N LEU A 368 4.45 4.29 -10.18
CA LEU A 368 4.59 3.27 -9.14
C LEU A 368 4.68 1.89 -9.78
N ILE A 369 5.26 0.94 -9.04
CA ILE A 369 5.18 -0.49 -9.36
C ILE A 369 4.36 -1.24 -8.31
N MET A 370 3.52 -2.17 -8.74
CA MET A 370 2.79 -3.10 -7.90
C MET A 370 3.33 -4.52 -8.08
N SER A 371 3.63 -5.20 -6.97
CA SER A 371 4.08 -6.60 -7.00
C SER A 371 3.43 -7.42 -5.90
N GLY A 372 3.05 -8.66 -6.22
CA GLY A 372 2.72 -9.69 -5.23
C GLY A 372 3.91 -10.59 -4.90
N HIS A 373 4.69 -10.95 -5.92
CA HIS A 373 5.78 -11.93 -5.82
C HIS A 373 6.84 -11.55 -4.79
N PHE A 374 7.28 -10.29 -4.79
CA PHE A 374 8.32 -9.82 -3.86
C PHE A 374 7.89 -9.89 -2.39
N PHE A 375 6.59 -9.80 -2.11
CA PHE A 375 6.10 -9.60 -0.74
C PHE A 375 5.38 -10.81 -0.15
N ALA A 376 4.92 -11.73 -0.99
CA ALA A 376 4.20 -12.92 -0.56
C ALA A 376 5.03 -13.80 0.41
N GLY A 377 6.36 -13.74 0.35
CA GLY A 377 7.27 -14.51 1.19
C GLY A 377 7.69 -13.80 2.48
N CYS A 378 7.21 -12.58 2.71
CA CYS A 378 7.58 -11.78 3.88
C CYS A 378 6.91 -12.31 5.15
N SER A 379 7.49 -11.98 6.31
CA SER A 379 6.86 -12.22 7.62
C SER A 379 5.49 -11.55 7.75
N GLU A 380 5.31 -10.39 7.12
CA GLU A 380 4.11 -9.57 7.18
C GLU A 380 2.99 -10.04 6.25
N SER A 381 3.28 -10.90 5.25
CA SER A 381 2.22 -11.43 4.39
C SER A 381 1.32 -12.41 5.16
N PRO A 382 0.05 -12.57 4.77
CA PRO A 382 -0.86 -13.54 5.39
C PRO A 382 -0.37 -14.99 5.26
N GLY A 383 -0.91 -15.87 6.10
CA GLY A 383 -0.56 -17.30 6.11
C GLY A 383 0.61 -17.66 7.03
N TYR A 384 0.88 -18.96 7.16
CA TYR A 384 1.92 -19.52 8.01
C TYR A 384 3.20 -19.82 7.23
N ILE A 385 4.32 -19.90 7.94
CA ILE A 385 5.61 -20.35 7.40
C ILE A 385 5.62 -21.87 7.49
N ASP A 386 5.87 -22.53 6.37
CA ASP A 386 6.03 -23.98 6.27
C ASP A 386 7.48 -24.34 5.90
N THR A 387 7.84 -25.63 5.90
CA THR A 387 9.18 -26.11 5.54
C THR A 387 9.09 -27.23 4.49
N ILE A 388 9.66 -26.99 3.31
CA ILE A 388 9.76 -27.98 2.23
C ILE A 388 11.24 -28.24 1.96
N GLN A 389 11.66 -29.51 2.04
CA GLN A 389 13.06 -29.92 1.82
C GLN A 389 14.09 -29.09 2.62
N GLY A 390 13.76 -28.78 3.87
CA GLY A 390 14.61 -27.99 4.77
C GLY A 390 14.62 -26.48 4.50
N ARG A 391 13.86 -25.98 3.51
CA ARG A 391 13.72 -24.56 3.21
C ARG A 391 12.40 -24.02 3.72
N LYS A 392 12.44 -22.86 4.39
CA LYS A 392 11.24 -22.15 4.81
C LYS A 392 10.51 -21.58 3.60
N VAL A 393 9.20 -21.78 3.55
CA VAL A 393 8.33 -21.34 2.43
C VAL A 393 7.03 -20.73 2.94
N LYS A 394 6.33 -19.99 2.09
CA LYS A 394 4.95 -19.53 2.30
C LYS A 394 4.08 -19.85 1.10
N VAL A 395 2.78 -20.00 1.34
CA VAL A 395 1.77 -20.18 0.28
C VAL A 395 1.59 -18.89 -0.50
N TYR A 396 1.57 -19.01 -1.83
CA TYR A 396 1.30 -17.91 -2.73
C TYR A 396 0.35 -18.36 -3.84
N ARG A 397 -0.75 -17.64 -4.02
CA ARG A 397 -1.80 -18.03 -4.96
C ARG A 397 -2.39 -16.85 -5.69
N GLY A 398 -2.78 -17.07 -6.93
CA GLY A 398 -3.50 -16.09 -7.72
C GLY A 398 -4.95 -15.98 -7.35
N MET A 399 -5.47 -14.75 -7.46
CA MET A 399 -6.90 -14.50 -7.23
C MET A 399 -7.79 -15.22 -8.26
N GLY A 400 -7.22 -15.64 -9.40
CA GLY A 400 -7.87 -16.50 -10.40
C GLY A 400 -7.69 -18.00 -10.18
N SER A 401 -6.93 -18.41 -9.16
CA SER A 401 -6.77 -19.81 -8.80
C SER A 401 -8.04 -20.37 -8.17
N GLN A 402 -8.26 -21.68 -8.28
CA GLN A 402 -9.43 -22.34 -7.73
C GLN A 402 -9.57 -22.07 -6.22
N ASN A 403 -8.48 -22.25 -5.46
CA ASN A 403 -8.45 -22.04 -4.01
C ASN A 403 -8.81 -20.61 -3.57
N ALA A 404 -8.52 -19.60 -4.40
CA ALA A 404 -8.90 -18.22 -4.12
C ALA A 404 -10.37 -17.94 -4.47
N ARG A 405 -10.86 -18.52 -5.58
CA ARG A 405 -12.24 -18.38 -6.05
C ARG A 405 -13.25 -19.13 -5.19
N ASP A 406 -12.85 -20.26 -4.58
CA ASP A 406 -13.71 -21.05 -3.68
C ASP A 406 -14.12 -20.29 -2.40
N ILE A 407 -13.41 -19.20 -2.07
CA ILE A 407 -13.79 -18.28 -0.98
C ILE A 407 -15.03 -17.44 -1.38
N GLY A 408 -15.29 -17.27 -2.68
CA GLY A 408 -16.55 -16.73 -3.21
C GLY A 408 -16.64 -15.21 -3.34
N PHE A 409 -15.73 -14.43 -2.76
CA PHE A 409 -15.82 -12.95 -2.75
C PHE A 409 -15.31 -12.25 -4.01
N VAL A 410 -14.63 -12.96 -4.92
CA VAL A 410 -14.01 -12.41 -6.15
C VAL A 410 -14.52 -13.04 -7.45
N ALA A 411 -15.71 -13.65 -7.42
CA ALA A 411 -16.26 -14.38 -8.57
C ALA A 411 -16.52 -13.49 -9.80
N ASP A 412 -16.80 -12.21 -9.59
CA ASP A 412 -17.06 -11.17 -10.60
C ASP A 412 -15.79 -10.63 -11.29
N ARG A 413 -14.60 -11.00 -10.81
CA ARG A 413 -13.31 -10.57 -11.37
C ARG A 413 -13.07 -11.08 -12.80
N TYR A 414 -13.76 -12.15 -13.21
CA TYR A 414 -13.61 -12.88 -14.48
C TYR A 414 -14.91 -12.88 -15.29
N ILE A 415 -14.83 -13.22 -16.58
CA ILE A 415 -15.98 -13.18 -17.52
C ILE A 415 -17.16 -14.04 -17.01
N GLU A 416 -18.37 -13.45 -16.97
CA GLU A 416 -19.61 -14.15 -16.61
C GLU A 416 -19.83 -15.36 -17.54
N GLY A 417 -19.64 -16.58 -17.00
CA GLY A 417 -19.82 -17.85 -17.72
C GLY A 417 -18.56 -18.71 -17.88
N SER A 418 -17.35 -18.19 -17.63
CA SER A 418 -16.09 -18.94 -17.73
C SER A 418 -15.78 -19.84 -16.51
N LYS A 419 -16.83 -20.35 -15.84
CA LYS A 419 -16.76 -21.07 -14.54
C LYS A 419 -15.86 -22.32 -14.49
N LEU A 420 -15.27 -22.76 -15.61
CA LEU A 420 -14.52 -24.01 -15.70
C LEU A 420 -12.99 -23.87 -15.80
N LEU A 421 -12.43 -22.68 -16.06
CA LEU A 421 -10.99 -22.51 -16.30
C LEU A 421 -10.30 -21.63 -15.23
N PRO A 422 -9.34 -22.16 -14.45
CA PRO A 422 -8.58 -21.40 -13.44
C PRO A 422 -7.45 -20.55 -14.04
N GLU A 423 -7.65 -19.24 -14.16
CA GLU A 423 -6.67 -18.27 -14.69
C GLU A 423 -5.53 -17.90 -13.71
N GLY A 424 -5.33 -18.70 -12.66
CA GLY A 424 -4.20 -18.57 -11.77
C GLY A 424 -3.79 -19.88 -11.10
N VAL A 425 -2.57 -19.93 -10.59
CA VAL A 425 -2.00 -21.09 -9.89
C VAL A 425 -1.84 -20.83 -8.39
N SER A 426 -1.71 -21.90 -7.62
CA SER A 426 -1.40 -21.89 -6.19
C SER A 426 -0.13 -22.70 -5.97
N SER A 427 0.89 -22.11 -5.35
CA SER A 427 2.18 -22.77 -5.10
C SER A 427 2.83 -22.25 -3.81
N TYR A 428 4.03 -22.74 -3.53
CA TYR A 428 4.89 -22.24 -2.46
C TYR A 428 6.00 -21.37 -3.05
N LEU A 429 6.44 -20.40 -2.26
CA LEU A 429 7.64 -19.63 -2.56
C LEU A 429 8.54 -19.49 -1.34
N PRO A 430 9.84 -19.22 -1.54
CA PRO A 430 10.79 -19.10 -0.43
C PRO A 430 10.38 -18.01 0.56
N PHE A 431 10.56 -18.28 1.85
CA PHE A 431 10.46 -17.24 2.87
C PHE A 431 11.65 -16.27 2.72
N VAL A 432 11.37 -14.98 2.54
CA VAL A 432 12.37 -13.95 2.23
C VAL A 432 12.70 -13.05 3.42
N GLY A 433 12.18 -13.34 4.62
CA GLY A 433 12.44 -12.54 5.82
C GLY A 433 11.41 -11.44 6.05
N GLY A 434 11.81 -10.38 6.76
CA GLY A 434 10.94 -9.25 7.07
C GLY A 434 10.90 -8.22 5.93
N LEU A 435 9.74 -7.61 5.73
CA LEU A 435 9.50 -6.60 4.69
C LEU A 435 10.55 -5.48 4.63
N PRO A 436 11.08 -4.93 5.74
CA PRO A 436 12.11 -3.87 5.67
C PRO A 436 13.33 -4.26 4.85
N SER A 437 13.81 -5.50 5.00
CA SER A 437 14.98 -6.00 4.27
C SER A 437 14.72 -6.14 2.77
N VAL A 438 13.52 -6.61 2.41
CA VAL A 438 13.07 -6.75 1.02
C VAL A 438 12.93 -5.38 0.38
N ILE A 439 12.24 -4.43 1.02
CA ILE A 439 12.10 -3.05 0.53
C ILE A 439 13.47 -2.38 0.39
N GLN A 440 14.37 -2.55 1.35
CA GLN A 440 15.72 -1.99 1.27
C GLN A 440 16.48 -2.52 0.05
N THR A 441 16.34 -3.81 -0.25
CA THR A 441 16.96 -4.45 -1.43
C THR A 441 16.38 -3.91 -2.74
N LEU A 442 15.06 -3.80 -2.82
CA LEU A 442 14.37 -3.26 -4.01
C LEU A 442 14.72 -1.78 -4.24
N VAL A 443 14.76 -0.97 -3.18
CA VAL A 443 15.16 0.45 -3.23
C VAL A 443 16.60 0.59 -3.69
N GLN A 444 17.52 -0.22 -3.18
CA GLN A 444 18.91 -0.23 -3.64
C GLN A 444 19.03 -0.63 -5.11
N GLY A 445 18.32 -1.68 -5.54
CA GLY A 445 18.30 -2.12 -6.93
C GLY A 445 17.79 -1.02 -7.88
N LEU A 446 16.70 -0.35 -7.49
CA LEU A 446 16.18 0.79 -8.24
C LEU A 446 17.19 1.94 -8.30
N LYS A 447 17.73 2.39 -7.16
CA LYS A 447 18.71 3.48 -7.12
C LYS A 447 19.96 3.17 -7.94
N ASN A 448 20.49 1.96 -7.84
CA ASN A 448 21.62 1.51 -8.65
C ASN A 448 21.30 1.55 -10.15
N GLY A 449 20.12 1.04 -10.54
CA GLY A 449 19.66 1.13 -11.93
C GLY A 449 19.56 2.57 -12.43
N MET A 450 19.03 3.48 -11.60
CA MET A 450 18.94 4.91 -11.92
C MET A 450 20.32 5.57 -12.06
N ILE A 451 21.26 5.24 -11.17
CA ILE A 451 22.66 5.72 -11.25
C ILE A 451 23.29 5.32 -12.58
N TYR A 452 23.20 4.03 -12.96
CA TYR A 452 23.73 3.54 -14.23
C TYR A 452 23.03 4.15 -15.44
N ALA A 453 21.73 4.44 -15.32
CA ALA A 453 20.95 5.11 -16.36
C ALA A 453 21.24 6.64 -16.45
N GLY A 454 21.95 7.21 -15.48
CA GLY A 454 22.21 8.65 -15.40
C GLY A 454 21.00 9.49 -14.97
N ALA A 455 20.04 8.90 -14.27
CA ALA A 455 18.83 9.56 -13.77
C ALA A 455 18.90 9.76 -12.25
N THR A 456 18.56 10.95 -11.78
CA THR A 456 18.52 11.31 -10.35
C THR A 456 17.10 11.31 -9.78
N LYS A 457 16.09 11.34 -10.65
CA LYS A 457 14.66 11.37 -10.31
C LYS A 457 13.84 10.42 -11.19
N ILE A 458 12.67 9.96 -10.70
CA ILE A 458 11.75 9.10 -11.48
C ILE A 458 11.31 9.77 -12.79
N VAL A 459 11.11 11.08 -12.82
CA VAL A 459 10.76 11.81 -14.06
C VAL A 459 11.88 11.76 -15.12
N GLU A 460 13.14 11.66 -14.69
CA GLU A 460 14.29 11.55 -15.59
C GLU A 460 14.41 10.13 -16.14
N MET A 461 14.00 9.11 -15.37
CA MET A 461 13.96 7.73 -15.83
C MET A 461 13.12 7.57 -17.10
N LYS A 462 12.01 8.30 -17.23
CA LYS A 462 11.14 8.26 -18.43
C LYS A 462 11.83 8.70 -19.73
N LYS A 463 13.04 9.26 -19.65
CA LYS A 463 13.82 9.78 -20.80
C LYS A 463 15.06 8.94 -21.10
N VAL A 464 15.34 7.90 -20.31
CA VAL A 464 16.53 7.07 -20.50
C VAL A 464 16.36 6.17 -21.72
N LYS A 465 17.48 5.78 -22.34
CA LYS A 465 17.45 4.93 -23.53
C LYS A 465 17.31 3.47 -23.14
N ILE A 466 16.46 2.75 -23.87
CA ILE A 466 16.25 1.32 -23.72
C ILE A 466 16.65 0.65 -25.05
N GLY A 467 17.31 -0.50 -24.95
CA GLY A 467 17.62 -1.36 -26.09
C GLY A 467 16.90 -2.69 -26.00
N ILE A 468 16.42 -3.19 -27.15
CA ILE A 468 15.90 -4.57 -27.27
C ILE A 468 17.09 -5.53 -27.30
N VAL A 469 16.98 -6.61 -26.54
CA VAL A 469 18.00 -7.65 -26.46
C VAL A 469 17.50 -8.91 -27.15
N SER A 470 18.32 -9.46 -28.04
CA SER A 470 18.03 -10.74 -28.68
C SER A 470 18.09 -11.88 -27.66
N TYR A 471 17.53 -13.04 -28.00
CA TYR A 471 17.65 -14.22 -27.15
C TYR A 471 19.11 -14.61 -26.83
N ALA A 472 20.02 -14.42 -27.79
CA ALA A 472 21.45 -14.64 -27.56
C ALA A 472 22.03 -13.64 -26.55
N GLY A 473 21.67 -12.36 -26.66
CA GLY A 473 22.09 -11.33 -25.70
C GLY A 473 21.53 -11.56 -24.30
N GLN A 474 20.31 -12.10 -24.17
CA GLN A 474 19.76 -12.47 -22.86
C GLN A 474 20.57 -13.59 -22.20
N ARG A 475 21.08 -14.55 -22.98
CA ARG A 475 21.93 -15.62 -22.47
C ARG A 475 23.31 -15.09 -22.05
N GLU A 476 23.89 -14.17 -22.82
CA GLU A 476 25.14 -13.48 -22.47
C GLU A 476 25.00 -12.66 -21.18
N ALA A 477 23.86 -11.97 -21.00
CA ALA A 477 23.63 -11.14 -19.84
C ALA A 477 23.48 -11.91 -18.50
N ARG A 478 23.20 -13.21 -18.56
CA ARG A 478 23.09 -14.07 -17.36
C ARG A 478 24.46 -14.65 -17.01
N PRO A 479 24.78 -14.84 -15.72
CA PRO A 479 25.98 -15.59 -15.33
C PRO A 479 26.01 -16.95 -16.04
N HIS A 480 27.13 -17.23 -16.71
CA HIS A 480 27.33 -18.45 -17.50
C HIS A 480 28.71 -19.06 -17.21
N ASP A 481 28.91 -20.32 -17.58
CA ASP A 481 30.14 -21.10 -17.38
C ASP A 481 30.56 -21.33 -15.91
N LEU A 482 29.57 -21.52 -15.02
CA LEU A 482 29.76 -21.85 -13.60
C LEU A 482 29.37 -23.31 -13.31
N LEU A 483 30.02 -23.93 -12.31
CA LEU A 483 29.79 -25.33 -11.91
C LEU A 483 28.46 -25.55 -11.18
N ASP A 484 28.00 -24.53 -10.46
CA ASP A 484 26.73 -24.56 -9.74
C ASP A 484 25.65 -23.84 -10.56
N ASN A 485 24.47 -24.45 -10.68
CA ASN A 485 23.28 -23.76 -11.16
C ASN A 485 22.86 -22.71 -10.12
N ILE A 486 23.48 -21.53 -10.17
CA ILE A 486 23.11 -20.40 -9.31
C ILE A 486 21.72 -19.94 -9.74
N SER A 487 20.73 -20.32 -8.92
CA SER A 487 19.36 -19.87 -9.08
C SER A 487 19.20 -18.52 -8.40
N TYR A 488 19.05 -17.46 -9.19
CA TYR A 488 18.65 -16.14 -8.71
C TYR A 488 17.13 -16.10 -8.65
N TYR A 489 16.54 -16.39 -7.49
CA TYR A 489 15.11 -16.22 -7.20
C TYR A 489 14.92 -15.17 -6.12
#